data_AF-A0A1I6L9G0-F1
#
_entry.id   AF-A0A1I6L9G0-F1
#
_cell.length_a   1.000
_cell.length_b   1.000
_cell.length_c   1.000
_cell.angle_alpha   90.00
_cell.angle_beta   90.00
_cell.angle_gamma   90.00
#
_symmetry.space_group_name_H-M   'P 1'
#
loop_
_entity.id
_entity.type
_entity.pdbx_description
1 polymer ?
#
loop_
_entity_poly.entity_id
_entity_poly.type
_entity_poly.pdbx_seq_one_letter_code
_entity_poly.pdbx_strand_id
1 'polypeptide(L)'
;MTLYTSIMALGDRVKTLRKERAMTQEDLAGRSGLALATIQRAERGERLSADTIASLAAAFDLHATDLTSSEQAQDDQPYLPLETIRSGRQLVGLIGRGESLDFSFVELSDLGQAELVEQLQTWCSPLGPSRIPAGAVAQVKLELEALRLLNAMAEHGLTVTGATFTVTAYEVDDDCGAGQPVLMGQCDYVCAVLRVGTRDELVDRAYVMDGLGKWENPGPEVVFPPQPDTMEDWLRDLGTA
;
A
#
# COMPACT_ATOMS: atom_id res chain seq x y z
N MET A 1 4.71 -11.80 8.05
CA MET A 1 4.79 -10.41 8.55
C MET A 1 3.76 -9.64 7.76
N THR A 2 2.72 -9.12 8.41
CA THR A 2 1.64 -8.37 7.73
C THR A 2 2.06 -6.91 7.69
N LEU A 3 2.23 -6.35 6.49
CA LEU A 3 2.46 -4.91 6.32
C LEU A 3 1.09 -4.27 6.07
N TYR A 4 0.80 -3.21 6.82
CA TYR A 4 -0.48 -2.51 6.77
C TYR A 4 -0.21 -1.07 6.34
N THR A 5 -0.38 -0.80 5.05
CA THR A 5 -0.31 0.57 4.53
C THR A 5 -1.73 1.09 4.40
N SER A 6 -2.15 1.94 5.34
CA SER A 6 -3.48 2.56 5.36
C SER A 6 -3.51 3.73 4.36
N ILE A 7 -4.46 3.70 3.42
CA ILE A 7 -4.81 4.84 2.57
C ILE A 7 -5.73 5.74 3.40
N MET A 8 -5.19 6.83 3.97
CA MET A 8 -5.96 7.82 4.74
C MET A 8 -6.01 9.14 3.97
N ALA A 9 -7.18 9.79 3.96
CA ALA A 9 -7.32 11.15 3.47
C ALA A 9 -6.35 12.09 4.21
N LEU A 10 -5.79 13.10 3.52
CA LEU A 10 -4.81 14.06 4.07
C LEU A 10 -5.24 14.63 5.44
N GLY A 11 -6.52 14.98 5.59
CA GLY A 11 -7.05 15.51 6.85
C GLY A 11 -6.96 14.52 8.01
N ASP A 12 -7.26 13.25 7.76
CA ASP A 12 -7.15 12.18 8.75
C ASP A 12 -5.70 11.82 9.04
N ARG A 13 -4.82 11.88 8.03
CA ARG A 13 -3.38 11.71 8.21
C ARG A 13 -2.78 12.79 9.11
N VAL A 14 -3.13 14.06 8.88
CA VAL A 14 -2.71 15.19 9.74
C VAL A 14 -3.21 14.99 11.17
N LYS A 15 -4.47 14.60 11.34
CA LYS A 15 -5.08 14.38 12.67
C LYS A 15 -4.47 13.20 13.42
N THR A 16 -4.15 12.12 12.71
CA THR A 16 -3.50 10.93 13.25
C THR A 16 -2.08 11.25 13.71
N LEU A 17 -1.26 11.85 12.84
CA LEU A 17 0.11 12.27 13.17
C LEU A 17 0.16 13.21 14.38
N ARG A 18 -0.79 14.14 14.47
CA ARG A 18 -0.91 15.03 15.62
C ARG A 18 -1.15 14.26 16.93
N LYS A 19 -2.07 13.29 16.91
CA LYS A 19 -2.39 12.47 18.09
C LYS A 19 -1.23 11.56 18.49
N GLU A 20 -0.56 10.93 17.53
CA GLU A 20 0.60 10.07 17.77
C GLU A 20 1.75 10.83 18.44
N ARG A 21 1.92 12.11 18.08
CA ARG A 21 2.92 12.99 18.71
C ARG A 21 2.41 13.74 19.95
N ALA A 22 1.25 13.35 20.48
CA ALA A 22 0.63 13.93 21.66
C ALA A 22 0.44 15.47 21.59
N MET A 23 0.16 15.99 20.41
CA MET A 23 -0.02 17.43 20.16
C MET A 23 -1.49 17.86 20.24
N THR A 24 -1.76 19.02 20.85
CA THR A 24 -3.05 19.71 20.71
C THR A 24 -3.15 20.40 19.34
N GLN A 25 -4.35 20.83 18.93
CA GLN A 25 -4.50 21.59 17.68
C GLN A 25 -3.75 22.93 17.76
N GLU A 26 -3.70 23.51 18.95
CA GLU A 26 -2.94 24.71 19.29
C GLU A 26 -1.42 24.47 19.20
N ASP A 27 -0.93 23.32 19.64
CA ASP A 27 0.48 22.95 19.51
C ASP A 27 0.88 22.77 18.03
N LEU A 28 0.01 22.15 17.23
CA LEU A 28 0.24 22.00 15.79
C LEU A 28 0.22 23.34 15.07
N ALA A 29 -0.72 24.23 15.43
CA ALA A 29 -0.76 25.60 14.94
C ALA A 29 0.55 26.34 15.25
N GLY A 30 1.02 26.25 16.51
CA GLY A 30 2.28 26.85 16.94
C GLY A 30 3.50 26.33 16.18
N ARG A 31 3.60 25.00 15.99
CA ARG A 31 4.73 24.37 15.28
C ARG A 31 4.73 24.61 13.77
N SER A 32 3.55 24.67 13.15
CA SER A 32 3.41 24.92 11.70
C SER A 32 3.42 26.40 11.32
N GLY A 33 3.29 27.30 12.30
CA GLY A 33 3.13 28.74 12.04
C GLY A 33 1.77 29.10 11.42
N LEU A 34 0.79 28.18 11.48
CA LEU A 34 -0.54 28.36 10.92
C LEU A 34 -1.54 28.80 12.00
N ALA A 35 -2.62 29.45 11.59
CA ALA A 35 -3.73 29.77 12.50
C ALA A 35 -4.47 28.49 12.92
N LEU A 36 -5.02 28.48 14.14
CA LEU A 36 -5.83 27.36 14.66
C LEU A 36 -6.99 27.00 13.72
N ALA A 37 -7.64 28.00 13.13
CA ALA A 37 -8.70 27.79 12.15
C ALA A 37 -8.20 27.03 10.89
N THR A 38 -6.95 27.24 10.46
CA THR A 38 -6.35 26.51 9.34
C THR A 38 -6.09 25.04 9.72
N ILE A 39 -5.66 24.76 10.95
CA ILE A 39 -5.53 23.38 11.45
C ILE A 39 -6.87 22.67 11.48
N GLN A 40 -7.91 23.32 11.99
CA GLN A 40 -9.27 22.76 12.02
C GLN A 40 -9.83 22.51 10.62
N ARG A 41 -9.54 23.39 9.66
CA ARG A 41 -9.91 23.18 8.24
C ARG A 41 -9.15 22.00 7.65
N ALA A 42 -7.85 21.88 7.92
CA ALA A 42 -7.02 20.76 7.49
C ALA A 42 -7.55 19.42 8.02
N GLU A 43 -7.82 19.32 9.33
CA GLU A 43 -8.34 18.08 9.94
C GLU A 43 -9.79 17.74 9.56
N ARG A 44 -10.52 18.66 8.91
CA ARG A 44 -11.84 18.41 8.31
C ARG A 44 -11.76 18.00 6.84
N GLY A 45 -10.56 17.86 6.28
CA GLY A 45 -10.36 17.46 4.88
C GLY A 45 -10.67 18.58 3.88
N GLU A 46 -10.69 19.85 4.30
CA GLU A 46 -10.87 20.96 3.35
C GLU A 46 -9.64 21.15 2.46
N ARG A 47 -9.84 21.71 1.26
CA ARG A 47 -8.77 21.97 0.31
C ARG A 47 -7.75 22.97 0.89
N LEU A 48 -6.50 22.55 0.98
CA LEU A 48 -5.37 23.34 1.45
C LEU A 48 -4.52 23.84 0.28
N SER A 49 -3.79 24.93 0.51
CA SER A 49 -2.76 25.38 -0.44
C SER A 49 -1.47 24.55 -0.28
N ALA A 50 -0.63 24.52 -1.31
CA ALA A 50 0.67 23.84 -1.26
C ALA A 50 1.56 24.38 -0.14
N ASP A 51 1.54 25.69 0.11
CA ASP A 51 2.28 26.31 1.22
C ASP A 51 1.79 25.81 2.58
N THR A 52 0.46 25.70 2.76
CA THR A 52 -0.13 25.17 3.99
C THR A 52 0.25 23.71 4.23
N ILE A 53 0.27 22.90 3.17
CA ILE A 53 0.73 21.52 3.21
C ILE A 53 2.20 21.44 3.63
N ALA A 54 3.08 22.25 3.02
CA ALA A 54 4.50 22.27 3.34
C ALA A 54 4.75 22.68 4.80
N SER A 55 4.01 23.68 5.31
CA SER A 55 4.07 24.10 6.71
C SER A 55 3.60 23.00 7.67
N LEU A 56 2.57 22.23 7.32
CA LEU A 56 2.12 21.09 8.12
C LEU A 56 3.14 19.96 8.09
N ALA A 57 3.72 19.65 6.93
CA ALA A 57 4.71 18.58 6.79
C ALA A 57 5.98 18.88 7.59
N ALA A 58 6.46 20.13 7.51
CA ALA A 58 7.57 20.61 8.31
C ALA A 58 7.30 20.52 9.82
N ALA A 59 6.08 20.79 10.28
CA ALA A 59 5.72 20.63 11.69
C ALA A 59 5.78 19.17 12.18
N PHE A 60 5.69 18.22 11.26
CA PHE A 60 5.85 16.79 11.50
C PHE A 60 7.25 16.26 11.12
N ASP A 61 8.19 17.11 10.72
CA ASP A 61 9.50 16.68 10.23
C ASP A 61 9.39 15.69 9.04
N LEU A 62 8.40 15.92 8.17
CA LEU A 62 8.10 15.13 6.96
C LEU A 62 8.31 15.97 5.70
N HIS A 63 8.51 15.32 4.55
CA HIS A 63 8.36 16.00 3.27
C HIS A 63 6.88 16.22 2.94
N ALA A 64 6.57 17.28 2.19
CA ALA A 64 5.21 17.59 1.77
C ALA A 64 4.53 16.41 1.06
N THR A 65 5.30 15.65 0.26
CA THR A 65 4.90 14.43 -0.43
C THR A 65 4.49 13.30 0.51
N ASP A 66 5.12 13.19 1.67
CA ASP A 66 4.85 12.15 2.68
C ASP A 66 3.60 12.49 3.50
N LEU A 67 3.22 13.77 3.51
CA LEU A 67 2.00 14.24 4.15
C LEU A 67 0.81 14.16 3.20
N THR A 68 0.98 14.52 1.93
CA THR A 68 -0.07 14.53 0.89
C THR A 68 -0.17 13.24 0.10
N SER A 69 0.35 12.14 0.63
CA SER A 69 0.19 10.82 0.02
C SER A 69 -1.28 10.38 0.15
N SER A 70 -2.13 11.03 -0.65
CA SER A 70 -3.47 10.65 -1.07
C SER A 70 -3.38 10.60 -2.59
N GLU A 71 -3.30 9.39 -3.14
CA GLU A 71 -3.46 8.85 -4.51
C GLU A 71 -3.11 9.69 -5.78
N GLN A 72 -3.10 11.02 -5.77
CA GLN A 72 -2.94 11.86 -6.96
C GLN A 72 -1.49 12.23 -7.30
N ALA A 73 -0.54 12.10 -6.37
CA ALA A 73 0.88 12.37 -6.61
C ALA A 73 1.68 11.11 -7.00
N GLN A 74 0.99 10.04 -7.36
CA GLN A 74 1.56 8.68 -7.33
C GLN A 74 1.64 8.00 -8.70
N ASP A 75 1.32 8.73 -9.77
CA ASP A 75 1.44 8.25 -11.16
C ASP A 75 2.91 8.07 -11.62
N ASP A 76 3.86 8.68 -10.91
CA ASP A 76 5.32 8.60 -11.16
C ASP A 76 6.06 7.67 -10.18
N GLN A 77 5.37 6.81 -9.44
CA GLN A 77 6.00 5.82 -8.55
C GLN A 77 5.84 4.39 -9.08
N PRO A 78 6.81 3.49 -8.81
CA PRO A 78 6.65 2.10 -9.20
C PRO A 78 5.44 1.45 -8.54
N TYR A 79 4.61 0.78 -9.34
CA TYR A 79 3.39 0.14 -8.86
C TYR A 79 3.18 -1.23 -9.48
N LEU A 80 2.50 -2.10 -8.76
CA LEU A 80 2.01 -3.38 -9.27
C LEU A 80 0.58 -3.19 -9.80
N PRO A 81 0.32 -3.43 -11.10
CA PRO A 81 -1.04 -3.45 -11.63
C PRO A 81 -1.85 -4.58 -10.98
N LEU A 82 -3.07 -4.27 -10.55
CA LEU A 82 -3.96 -5.23 -9.91
C LEU A 82 -5.14 -5.55 -10.82
N GLU A 83 -5.55 -6.82 -10.83
CA GLU A 83 -6.75 -7.25 -11.53
C GLU A 83 -7.90 -7.49 -10.56
N THR A 84 -9.13 -7.21 -10.99
CA THR A 84 -10.32 -7.61 -10.22
C THR A 84 -10.42 -9.13 -10.13
N ILE A 85 -10.53 -9.62 -8.90
CA ILE A 85 -10.72 -11.03 -8.59
C ILE A 85 -12.21 -11.35 -8.72
N ARG A 86 -12.60 -12.01 -9.83
CA ARG A 86 -14.00 -12.28 -10.18
C ARG A 86 -14.44 -13.72 -9.90
N SER A 87 -13.51 -14.58 -9.50
CA SER A 87 -13.78 -16.00 -9.28
C SER A 87 -12.99 -16.53 -8.10
N GLY A 88 -13.54 -17.53 -7.43
CA GLY A 88 -12.84 -18.21 -6.36
C GLY A 88 -11.55 -18.88 -6.81
N ARG A 89 -11.47 -19.36 -8.07
CA ARG A 89 -10.23 -19.89 -8.66
C ARG A 89 -9.11 -18.85 -8.70
N GLN A 90 -9.42 -17.60 -9.07
CA GLN A 90 -8.41 -16.53 -9.08
C GLN A 90 -7.90 -16.25 -7.66
N LEU A 91 -8.83 -16.14 -6.70
CA LEU A 91 -8.46 -15.90 -5.30
C LEU A 91 -7.61 -17.04 -4.74
N VAL A 92 -8.06 -18.29 -4.93
CA VAL A 92 -7.33 -19.51 -4.55
C VAL A 92 -5.97 -19.60 -5.25
N GLY A 93 -5.87 -19.24 -6.53
CA GLY A 93 -4.61 -19.22 -7.24
C GLY A 93 -3.60 -18.23 -6.67
N LEU A 94 -4.07 -17.05 -6.28
CA LEU A 94 -3.25 -16.00 -5.68
C LEU A 94 -2.69 -16.44 -4.31
N ILE A 95 -3.57 -16.89 -3.41
CA ILE A 95 -3.14 -17.33 -2.06
C ILE A 95 -2.31 -18.60 -2.07
N GLY A 96 -2.43 -19.44 -3.09
CA GLY A 96 -1.72 -20.72 -3.20
C GLY A 96 -0.28 -20.53 -3.70
N ARG A 97 -0.02 -19.39 -4.35
CA ARG A 97 1.31 -18.99 -4.82
C ARG A 97 2.02 -18.09 -3.82
N GLY A 98 1.30 -17.24 -3.10
CA GLY A 98 1.89 -16.31 -2.14
C GLY A 98 2.56 -17.01 -0.97
N GLU A 99 3.71 -16.47 -0.56
CA GLU A 99 4.43 -16.80 0.67
C GLU A 99 4.23 -15.71 1.73
N SER A 100 4.00 -14.48 1.28
CA SER A 100 3.56 -13.34 2.10
C SER A 100 2.29 -12.69 1.52
N LEU A 101 1.57 -11.95 2.36
CA LEU A 101 0.37 -11.21 1.98
C LEU A 101 0.55 -9.73 2.33
N ASP A 102 0.52 -8.89 1.30
CA ASP A 102 0.31 -7.45 1.42
C ASP A 102 -1.21 -7.19 1.25
N PHE A 103 -1.88 -6.80 2.32
CA PHE A 103 -3.32 -6.60 2.38
C PHE A 103 -3.65 -5.16 2.80
N SER A 104 -4.48 -4.48 2.03
CA SER A 104 -4.98 -3.15 2.38
C SER A 104 -6.39 -2.91 1.82
N PHE A 105 -7.07 -1.88 2.31
CA PHE A 105 -8.41 -1.53 1.89
C PHE A 105 -8.67 -0.02 2.02
N VAL A 106 -9.64 0.47 1.25
CA VAL A 106 -10.10 1.87 1.24
C VAL A 106 -10.97 2.18 2.46
N GLU A 107 -11.43 3.42 2.62
CA GLU A 107 -12.34 3.77 3.70
C GLU A 107 -13.65 2.95 3.64
N LEU A 108 -14.03 2.36 4.77
CA LEU A 108 -15.24 1.54 4.90
C LEU A 108 -16.38 2.36 5.47
N SER A 109 -17.57 2.16 4.92
CA SER A 109 -18.77 2.94 5.24
C SER A 109 -19.57 2.39 6.42
N ASP A 110 -19.45 1.09 6.71
CA ASP A 110 -20.25 0.41 7.74
C ASP A 110 -19.57 -0.82 8.35
N LEU A 111 -20.13 -1.30 9.47
CA LEU A 111 -19.60 -2.46 10.19
C LEU A 111 -19.70 -3.78 9.41
N GLY A 112 -20.68 -3.92 8.51
CA GLY A 112 -20.81 -5.12 7.67
C GLY A 112 -19.68 -5.22 6.66
N GLN A 113 -19.28 -4.08 6.06
CA GLN A 113 -18.07 -4.02 5.24
C GLN A 113 -16.82 -4.40 6.03
N ALA A 114 -16.66 -3.87 7.24
CA ALA A 114 -15.52 -4.19 8.11
C ALA A 114 -15.45 -5.69 8.44
N GLU A 115 -16.58 -6.30 8.79
CA GLU A 115 -16.66 -7.74 9.09
C GLU A 115 -16.27 -8.59 7.87
N LEU A 116 -16.71 -8.21 6.67
CA LEU A 116 -16.38 -8.92 5.44
C LEU A 116 -14.90 -8.79 5.05
N VAL A 117 -14.30 -7.61 5.27
CA VAL A 117 -12.86 -7.38 5.06
C VAL A 117 -12.04 -8.24 6.03
N GLU A 118 -12.43 -8.30 7.31
CA GLU A 118 -11.78 -9.17 8.30
C GLU A 118 -11.92 -10.65 7.94
N GLN A 119 -13.11 -11.08 7.49
CA GLN A 119 -13.33 -12.44 7.00
C GLN A 119 -12.43 -12.77 5.81
N LEU A 120 -12.28 -11.85 4.84
CA LEU A 120 -11.38 -12.05 3.71
C LEU A 120 -9.91 -12.15 4.14
N GLN A 121 -9.46 -11.24 5.01
CA GLN A 121 -8.10 -11.26 5.51
C GLN A 121 -7.80 -12.56 6.24
N THR A 122 -8.71 -13.00 7.11
CA THR A 122 -8.62 -14.26 7.85
C THR A 122 -8.63 -15.45 6.89
N TRP A 123 -9.53 -15.44 5.90
CA TRP A 123 -9.63 -16.50 4.91
C TRP A 123 -8.33 -16.65 4.14
N CYS A 124 -7.62 -15.57 3.81
CA CYS A 124 -6.34 -15.65 3.08
C CYS A 124 -5.21 -16.37 3.85
N SER A 125 -5.36 -16.62 5.15
CA SER A 125 -4.37 -17.34 5.97
C SER A 125 -4.79 -18.79 6.26
N PRO A 126 -3.87 -19.78 6.22
CA PRO A 126 -2.48 -19.67 5.82
C PRO A 126 -2.32 -19.51 4.31
N LEU A 127 -1.21 -18.91 3.88
CA LEU A 127 -0.81 -18.84 2.47
C LEU A 127 -0.01 -20.08 2.03
N GLY A 128 0.20 -20.19 0.72
CA GLY A 128 1.14 -21.12 0.11
C GLY A 128 0.50 -22.42 -0.40
N PRO A 129 1.32 -23.29 -1.00
CA PRO A 129 0.84 -24.47 -1.71
C PRO A 129 0.17 -25.49 -0.79
N SER A 130 0.53 -25.51 0.50
CA SER A 130 -0.08 -26.38 1.51
C SER A 130 -1.55 -26.06 1.78
N ARG A 131 -1.99 -24.84 1.45
CA ARG A 131 -3.40 -24.43 1.55
C ARG A 131 -4.26 -25.03 0.44
N ILE A 132 -3.67 -25.48 -0.67
CA ILE A 132 -4.39 -26.03 -1.81
C ILE A 132 -4.56 -27.54 -1.63
N PRO A 133 -5.79 -28.04 -1.44
CA PRO A 133 -6.00 -29.47 -1.28
C PRO A 133 -5.73 -30.23 -2.58
N ALA A 134 -5.04 -31.37 -2.48
CA ALA A 134 -4.66 -32.17 -3.66
C ALA A 134 -5.85 -32.78 -4.44
N GLY A 135 -7.02 -32.92 -3.81
CA GLY A 135 -8.19 -33.52 -4.44
C GLY A 135 -9.02 -32.52 -5.24
N ALA A 136 -9.31 -32.81 -6.51
CA ALA A 136 -10.05 -31.92 -7.40
C ALA A 136 -11.39 -31.42 -6.81
N VAL A 137 -12.15 -32.29 -6.15
CA VAL A 137 -13.43 -31.90 -5.50
C VAL A 137 -13.18 -30.99 -4.28
N ALA A 138 -12.13 -31.24 -3.50
CA ALA A 138 -11.78 -30.40 -2.36
C ALA A 138 -11.30 -29.01 -2.81
N GLN A 139 -10.55 -28.95 -3.91
CA GLN A 139 -10.17 -27.67 -4.52
C GLN A 139 -11.40 -26.90 -5.00
N VAL A 140 -12.34 -27.55 -5.68
CA VAL A 140 -13.61 -26.91 -6.08
C VAL A 140 -14.39 -26.39 -4.87
N LYS A 141 -14.41 -27.11 -3.73
CA LYS A 141 -15.04 -26.62 -2.50
C LYS A 141 -14.37 -25.33 -2.00
N LEU A 142 -13.04 -25.30 -1.94
CA LEU A 142 -12.29 -24.11 -1.55
C LEU A 142 -12.54 -22.93 -2.51
N GLU A 143 -12.60 -23.20 -3.81
CA GLU A 143 -12.96 -22.20 -4.83
C GLU A 143 -14.41 -21.70 -4.64
N LEU A 144 -15.37 -22.55 -4.28
CA LEU A 144 -16.75 -22.14 -4.02
C LEU A 144 -16.89 -21.33 -2.74
N GLU A 145 -16.10 -21.65 -1.69
CA GLU A 145 -16.03 -20.86 -0.46
C GLU A 145 -15.48 -19.46 -0.72
N ALA A 146 -14.38 -19.36 -1.48
CA ALA A 146 -13.84 -18.10 -1.97
C ALA A 146 -14.89 -17.29 -2.75
N LEU A 147 -15.57 -17.94 -3.71
CA LEU A 147 -16.57 -17.28 -4.54
C LEU A 147 -17.75 -16.75 -3.71
N ARG A 148 -18.20 -17.52 -2.71
CA ARG A 148 -19.26 -17.10 -1.81
C ARG A 148 -18.87 -15.84 -1.04
N LEU A 149 -17.64 -15.78 -0.53
CA LEU A 149 -17.13 -14.60 0.17
C LEU A 149 -17.04 -13.39 -0.76
N LEU A 150 -16.47 -13.56 -1.96
CA LEU A 150 -16.39 -12.50 -2.97
C LEU A 150 -17.77 -11.95 -3.35
N ASN A 151 -18.78 -12.83 -3.48
CA ASN A 151 -20.16 -12.41 -3.75
C ASN A 151 -20.76 -11.61 -2.58
N ALA A 152 -20.58 -12.05 -1.34
CA ALA A 152 -21.04 -11.33 -0.16
C ALA A 152 -20.41 -9.93 -0.06
N MET A 153 -19.11 -9.82 -0.37
CA MET A 153 -18.41 -8.55 -0.49
C MET A 153 -19.02 -7.65 -1.59
N ALA A 154 -19.24 -8.20 -2.78
CA ALA A 154 -19.81 -7.45 -3.90
C ALA A 154 -21.25 -6.94 -3.64
N GLU A 155 -22.04 -7.72 -2.90
CA GLU A 155 -23.38 -7.33 -2.42
C GLU A 155 -23.31 -6.12 -1.48
N HIS A 156 -22.24 -6.00 -0.69
CA HIS A 156 -21.97 -4.86 0.20
C HIS A 156 -21.19 -3.73 -0.48
N GLY A 157 -21.09 -3.76 -1.82
CA GLY A 157 -20.44 -2.71 -2.59
C GLY A 157 -18.90 -2.74 -2.53
N LEU A 158 -18.31 -3.82 -2.03
CA LEU A 158 -16.87 -4.01 -1.99
C LEU A 158 -16.37 -4.68 -3.28
N THR A 159 -15.18 -4.30 -3.70
CA THR A 159 -14.47 -4.93 -4.83
C THR A 159 -13.13 -5.44 -4.35
N VAL A 160 -12.74 -6.62 -4.80
CA VAL A 160 -11.44 -7.20 -4.47
C VAL A 160 -10.57 -7.21 -5.72
N THR A 161 -9.39 -6.61 -5.62
CA THR A 161 -8.35 -6.65 -6.63
C THR A 161 -7.08 -7.28 -6.07
N GLY A 162 -6.27 -7.86 -6.93
CA GLY A 162 -5.02 -8.45 -6.49
C GLY A 162 -4.14 -8.91 -7.63
N ALA A 163 -2.89 -9.14 -7.27
CA ALA A 163 -1.86 -9.68 -8.14
C ALA A 163 -0.81 -10.38 -7.27
N THR A 164 0.15 -11.03 -7.92
CA THR A 164 1.35 -11.56 -7.26
C THR A 164 2.57 -10.98 -7.94
N PHE A 165 3.61 -10.70 -7.18
CA PHE A 165 4.93 -10.36 -7.72
C PHE A 165 6.01 -11.15 -7.00
N THR A 166 7.09 -11.43 -7.71
CA THR A 166 8.26 -12.10 -7.13
C THR A 166 9.14 -11.05 -6.45
N VAL A 167 9.73 -11.38 -5.30
CA VAL A 167 10.75 -10.58 -4.64
C VAL A 167 12.04 -11.39 -4.61
N THR A 168 13.12 -10.81 -5.10
CA THR A 168 14.46 -11.34 -4.90
C THR A 168 15.07 -10.65 -3.68
N ALA A 169 15.25 -11.40 -2.61
CA ALA A 169 15.91 -10.95 -1.39
C ALA A 169 17.37 -11.42 -1.34
N TYR A 170 18.23 -10.50 -0.91
CA TYR A 170 19.66 -10.73 -0.76
C TYR A 170 20.01 -10.72 0.73
N GLU A 171 20.59 -11.81 1.21
CA GLU A 171 21.18 -11.87 2.54
C GLU A 171 22.58 -11.26 2.46
N VAL A 172 22.77 -10.12 3.12
CA VAL A 172 23.99 -9.33 3.05
C VAL A 172 24.55 -9.12 4.45
N ASP A 173 25.83 -9.44 4.64
CA ASP A 173 26.60 -9.02 5.80
C ASP A 173 27.06 -7.58 5.56
N ASP A 174 26.28 -6.64 6.10
CA ASP A 174 26.54 -5.20 6.06
C ASP A 174 27.14 -4.81 7.41
N ASP A 175 28.44 -4.48 7.43
CA ASP A 175 29.22 -4.05 8.60
C ASP A 175 28.76 -2.68 9.18
N CYS A 176 27.44 -2.40 9.19
CA CYS A 176 26.85 -1.12 9.53
C CYS A 176 27.47 0.06 8.76
N GLY A 177 27.88 -0.16 7.51
CA GLY A 177 28.54 0.85 6.67
C GLY A 177 30.03 1.06 6.91
N ALA A 178 30.71 0.24 7.73
CA ALA A 178 32.16 0.34 7.93
C ALA A 178 32.99 -0.37 6.84
N GLY A 179 32.36 -1.18 5.98
CA GLY A 179 33.02 -1.99 4.96
C GLY A 179 32.18 -2.17 3.68
N GLN A 180 32.74 -2.86 2.68
CA GLN A 180 31.96 -3.28 1.52
C GLN A 180 31.01 -4.41 1.93
N PRO A 181 29.69 -4.30 1.64
CA PRO A 181 28.74 -5.34 1.97
C PRO A 181 29.09 -6.66 1.27
N VAL A 182 29.01 -7.78 2.00
CA VAL A 182 29.29 -9.11 1.46
C VAL A 182 27.98 -9.87 1.27
N LEU A 183 27.72 -10.30 0.04
CA LEU A 183 26.56 -11.14 -0.28
C LEU A 183 26.77 -12.56 0.29
N MET A 184 25.89 -12.96 1.20
CA MET A 184 25.89 -14.28 1.84
C MET A 184 24.88 -15.23 1.20
N GLY A 185 23.77 -14.72 0.68
CA GLY A 185 22.71 -15.55 0.11
C GLY A 185 21.74 -14.77 -0.77
N GLN A 186 21.00 -15.49 -1.60
CA GLN A 186 19.91 -14.96 -2.42
C GLN A 186 18.75 -15.95 -2.38
N CYS A 187 17.54 -15.44 -2.18
CA CYS A 187 16.32 -16.22 -2.31
C CYS A 187 15.25 -15.43 -3.05
N ASP A 188 14.40 -16.14 -3.78
CA ASP A 188 13.19 -15.58 -4.36
C ASP A 188 12.00 -16.05 -3.53
N TYR A 189 11.06 -15.15 -3.29
CA TYR A 189 9.77 -15.49 -2.70
C TYR A 189 8.63 -14.74 -3.38
N VAL A 190 7.42 -15.28 -3.33
CA VAL A 190 6.25 -14.66 -3.96
C VAL A 190 5.45 -13.85 -2.93
N CYS A 191 5.24 -12.57 -3.21
CA CYS A 191 4.31 -11.74 -2.45
C CYS A 191 2.95 -11.70 -3.14
N ALA A 192 1.91 -12.08 -2.42
CA ALA A 192 0.53 -11.88 -2.82
C ALA A 192 0.07 -10.50 -2.37
N VAL A 193 -0.49 -9.72 -3.29
CA VAL A 193 -1.04 -8.39 -3.01
C VAL A 193 -2.54 -8.45 -3.20
N LEU A 194 -3.27 -8.00 -2.19
CA LEU A 194 -4.72 -7.94 -2.21
C LEU A 194 -5.19 -6.57 -1.70
N ARG A 195 -6.10 -5.96 -2.44
CA ARG A 195 -6.71 -4.67 -2.11
C ARG A 195 -8.22 -4.80 -2.11
N VAL A 196 -8.87 -4.19 -1.12
CA VAL A 196 -10.33 -4.07 -1.09
C VAL A 196 -10.73 -2.62 -1.33
N GLY A 197 -11.35 -2.38 -2.47
CA GLY A 197 -11.97 -1.10 -2.83
C GLY A 197 -13.49 -1.10 -2.60
N THR A 198 -14.13 0.01 -2.90
CA THR A 198 -15.60 0.10 -3.05
C THR A 198 -15.98 0.26 -4.52
N ARG A 199 -17.28 0.32 -4.84
CA ARG A 199 -17.75 0.65 -6.19
C ARG A 199 -17.35 2.06 -6.65
N ASP A 200 -17.23 2.98 -5.70
CA ASP A 200 -16.90 4.38 -5.98
C ASP A 200 -15.38 4.63 -5.95
N GLU A 201 -14.63 3.77 -5.27
CA GLU A 201 -13.18 3.84 -5.12
C GLU A 201 -12.55 2.47 -5.41
N LEU A 202 -12.25 2.22 -6.69
CA LEU A 202 -11.59 1.00 -7.16
C LEU A 202 -10.07 1.13 -6.97
N VAL A 203 -9.46 0.11 -6.36
CA VAL A 203 -8.00 0.04 -6.23
C VAL A 203 -7.43 -0.86 -7.32
N ASP A 204 -6.90 -0.30 -8.40
CA ASP A 204 -6.34 -1.05 -9.54
C ASP A 204 -4.81 -1.16 -9.53
N ARG A 205 -4.16 -0.63 -8.49
CA ARG A 205 -2.70 -0.57 -8.36
C ARG A 205 -2.26 -0.73 -6.91
N ALA A 206 -1.05 -1.21 -6.71
CA ALA A 206 -0.41 -1.25 -5.39
C ALA A 206 1.01 -0.71 -5.44
N TYR A 207 1.33 0.22 -4.54
CA TYR A 207 2.69 0.73 -4.32
C TYR A 207 3.41 -0.19 -3.35
N VAL A 208 4.07 -1.22 -3.90
CA VAL A 208 4.68 -2.29 -3.12
C VAL A 208 6.09 -1.95 -2.62
N MET A 209 6.69 -0.89 -3.15
CA MET A 209 8.07 -0.48 -2.82
C MET A 209 8.24 -0.12 -1.35
N ASP A 210 7.23 0.50 -0.73
CA ASP A 210 7.27 0.92 0.68
C ASP A 210 7.41 -0.27 1.65
N GLY A 211 7.01 -1.46 1.21
CA GLY A 211 7.10 -2.68 2.01
C GLY A 211 8.39 -3.47 1.84
N LEU A 212 9.26 -3.11 0.90
CA LEU A 212 10.47 -3.85 0.58
C LEU A 212 11.67 -3.32 1.38
N GLY A 213 12.50 -4.25 1.86
CA GLY A 213 13.77 -3.92 2.48
C GLY A 213 14.81 -3.41 1.48
N LYS A 214 15.87 -2.75 1.98
CA LYS A 214 17.02 -2.26 1.19
C LYS A 214 17.61 -3.33 0.25
N TRP A 215 17.56 -4.59 0.66
CA TRP A 215 18.13 -5.73 -0.06
C TRP A 215 17.06 -6.61 -0.70
N GLU A 216 15.87 -6.07 -0.92
CA GLU A 216 14.75 -6.76 -1.57
C GLU A 216 14.39 -6.00 -2.84
N ASN A 217 14.35 -6.71 -3.96
CA ASN A 217 14.04 -6.12 -5.25
C ASN A 217 12.81 -6.82 -5.84
N PRO A 218 11.81 -6.07 -6.32
CA PRO A 218 10.66 -6.67 -6.95
C PRO A 218 11.02 -7.19 -8.35
N GLY A 219 10.28 -8.19 -8.80
CA GLY A 219 10.33 -8.72 -10.15
C GLY A 219 9.75 -7.78 -11.20
N PRO A 220 9.79 -8.18 -12.48
CA PRO A 220 9.37 -7.38 -13.63
C PRO A 220 7.85 -7.10 -13.68
N GLU A 221 7.06 -7.70 -12.77
CA GLU A 221 5.62 -7.45 -12.64
C GLU A 221 5.32 -6.03 -12.12
N VAL A 222 6.26 -5.42 -11.40
CA VAL A 222 6.16 -4.02 -10.95
C VAL A 222 6.48 -3.09 -12.12
N VAL A 223 5.56 -2.20 -12.44
CA VAL A 223 5.71 -1.17 -13.47
C VAL A 223 6.53 -0.04 -12.88
N PHE A 224 7.71 0.18 -13.44
CA PHE A 224 8.53 1.36 -13.17
C PHE A 224 8.17 2.44 -14.18
N PRO A 225 7.85 3.66 -13.74
CA PRO A 225 7.64 4.77 -14.66
C PRO A 225 8.93 4.99 -15.46
N PRO A 226 8.82 5.49 -16.70
CA PRO A 226 9.98 5.86 -17.48
C PRO A 226 10.80 6.86 -16.64
N GLN A 227 11.99 6.44 -16.23
CA GLN A 227 12.96 7.40 -15.70
C GLN A 227 13.24 8.38 -16.84
N PRO A 228 13.38 9.69 -16.58
CA PRO A 228 13.69 10.65 -17.63
C PRO A 228 14.89 10.12 -18.42
N ASP A 229 14.61 9.80 -19.68
CA ASP A 229 15.55 9.17 -20.59
C ASP A 229 16.59 10.23 -20.95
N THR A 230 17.64 10.37 -20.12
CA THR A 230 19.01 10.84 -20.41
C THR A 230 19.60 11.76 -19.33
N MET A 231 20.93 11.71 -19.21
CA MET A 231 21.76 12.68 -18.47
C MET A 231 21.47 14.14 -18.88
N GLU A 232 21.01 14.38 -20.10
CA GLU A 232 20.74 15.72 -20.64
C GLU A 232 19.47 16.35 -20.03
N ASP A 233 18.44 15.57 -19.74
CA ASP A 233 17.24 16.06 -19.05
C ASP A 233 17.53 16.35 -17.56
N TRP A 234 18.39 15.56 -16.93
CA TRP A 234 18.90 15.82 -15.57
C TRP A 234 19.67 17.14 -15.47
N LEU A 235 20.45 17.50 -16.49
CA LEU A 235 21.21 18.76 -16.53
C LEU A 235 20.30 19.97 -16.79
N ARG A 236 19.18 19.81 -17.51
CA ARG A 236 18.19 20.88 -17.72
C ARG A 236 17.44 21.27 -16.45
N ASP A 237 17.01 20.29 -15.66
CA ASP A 237 16.23 20.55 -14.44
C ASP A 237 17.05 21.17 -13.31
N LEU A 238 18.38 21.02 -13.32
CA LEU A 238 19.29 21.67 -12.36
C LEU A 238 19.60 23.14 -12.68
N GLY A 239 18.94 23.73 -13.69
CA GLY A 239 19.06 25.16 -13.99
C GLY A 239 20.45 25.59 -14.45
N THR A 240 21.23 24.69 -15.04
CA THR A 240 22.54 24.99 -15.63
C THR A 240 22.50 24.80 -17.14
N ALA A 241 21.80 25.70 -17.82
CA ALA A 241 21.97 26.00 -19.24
C ALA A 241 21.76 27.50 -19.50
#